data_AF-A0A813ARF1-F1
#
_entry.id   AF-A0A813ARF1-F1
#
_cell.length_a   1.000
_cell.length_b   1.000
_cell.length_c   1.000
_cell.angle_alpha   90.00
_cell.angle_beta   90.00
_cell.angle_gamma   90.00
#
_symmetry.space_group_name_H-M   'P 1'
#
loop_
_entity.id
_entity.type
_entity.pdbx_description
1 polymer ?
#
loop_
_entity_poly.entity_id
_entity_poly.type
_entity_poly.pdbx_seq_one_letter_code
_entity_poly.pdbx_strand_id
1 'polypeptide(L)'
;MASEVSLGSPQKISTGKQGRVELQPPSHTWISWCILLAYLAVFVEGVALLANDHYGPEILPRVSAAQFHLCSIYVLEVAIALGPGWCAMSPGWTSGELIAHHVPYTFTVMLCFALNQQHKWTLPLVVVLLTPLNEGLFIANSLGAPGTQRAVRRAYGFSVIVLLIATEIRTWIKVMQQHWESLPIVLAGIVPTRRQCLIDVVSRPTGFPCHLLPLQAASRLQGINDPRRCCI
;
A
#
# COMPACT_ATOMS: atom_id res chain seq x y z
N MET A 1 9.25 -63.90 8.74
CA MET A 1 8.69 -62.71 9.40
C MET A 1 8.63 -61.61 8.35
N ALA A 2 7.44 -61.34 7.80
CA ALA A 2 7.21 -60.32 6.79
C ALA A 2 6.64 -59.09 7.49
N SER A 3 7.30 -57.94 7.36
CA SER A 3 6.80 -56.65 7.86
C SER A 3 5.71 -56.14 6.93
N GLU A 4 4.51 -55.99 7.47
CA GLU A 4 3.42 -55.28 6.82
C GLU A 4 3.74 -53.79 6.76
N VAL A 5 3.97 -53.29 5.55
CA VAL A 5 4.03 -51.85 5.26
C VAL A 5 2.60 -51.32 5.35
N SER A 6 2.30 -50.63 6.45
CA SER A 6 1.06 -49.90 6.63
C SER A 6 1.00 -48.74 5.62
N LEU A 7 0.32 -48.96 4.49
CA LEU A 7 -0.09 -47.89 3.59
C LEU A 7 -1.15 -47.05 4.31
N GLY A 8 -0.71 -45.87 4.79
CA GLY A 8 -1.58 -44.88 5.38
C GLY A 8 -2.74 -44.54 4.45
N SER A 9 -3.95 -44.60 5.01
CA SER A 9 -5.21 -44.29 4.32
C SER A 9 -5.15 -42.94 3.62
N PRO A 10 -5.65 -42.81 2.38
CA PRO A 10 -5.77 -41.52 1.72
C PRO A 10 -6.68 -40.62 2.58
N GLN A 11 -6.14 -39.51 3.05
CA GLN A 11 -6.93 -38.46 3.68
C GLN A 11 -8.04 -38.05 2.69
N LYS A 12 -9.28 -38.31 3.10
CA LYS A 12 -10.49 -37.95 2.39
C LYS A 12 -10.53 -36.43 2.22
N ILE A 13 -10.12 -35.95 1.05
CA ILE A 13 -10.29 -34.55 0.65
C ILE A 13 -11.79 -34.26 0.69
N SER A 14 -12.19 -33.37 1.59
CA SER A 14 -13.57 -32.91 1.73
C SER A 14 -14.00 -32.20 0.44
N THR A 15 -14.75 -32.93 -0.40
CA THR A 15 -15.50 -32.39 -1.52
C THR A 15 -16.71 -31.63 -0.99
N GLY A 16 -16.63 -30.30 -0.92
CA GLY A 16 -17.70 -29.45 -0.38
C GLY A 16 -17.95 -28.11 -1.09
N LYS A 17 -17.24 -27.81 -2.19
CA LYS A 17 -17.58 -26.72 -3.13
C LYS A 17 -17.29 -27.22 -4.55
N GLN A 18 -18.33 -27.55 -5.31
CA GLN A 18 -18.20 -27.83 -6.74
C GLN A 18 -17.54 -26.62 -7.43
N GLY A 19 -16.41 -26.83 -8.13
CA GLY A 19 -15.87 -25.86 -9.09
C GLY A 19 -14.79 -24.86 -8.61
N ARG A 20 -14.24 -24.95 -7.39
CA ARG A 20 -13.12 -24.08 -6.98
C ARG A 20 -11.82 -24.52 -7.67
N VAL A 21 -11.46 -23.86 -8.77
CA VAL A 21 -10.19 -24.10 -9.48
C VAL A 21 -9.10 -23.25 -8.84
N GLU A 22 -8.26 -23.89 -8.02
CA GLU A 22 -7.13 -23.21 -7.38
C GLU A 22 -5.97 -23.01 -8.37
N LEU A 23 -5.26 -21.90 -8.21
CA LEU A 23 -4.05 -21.59 -8.97
C LEU A 23 -2.96 -22.61 -8.65
N GLN A 24 -2.14 -22.95 -9.64
CA GLN A 24 -1.02 -23.88 -9.45
C GLN A 24 0.14 -23.15 -8.76
N PRO A 25 1.03 -23.86 -8.04
CA PRO A 25 2.26 -23.26 -7.57
C PRO A 25 3.16 -22.89 -8.75
N PRO A 26 4.09 -21.91 -8.60
CA PRO A 26 5.08 -21.62 -9.62
C PRO A 26 5.90 -22.87 -9.98
N SER A 27 6.20 -23.03 -11.27
CA SER A 27 6.98 -24.16 -11.78
C SER A 27 8.37 -24.29 -11.14
N HIS A 28 8.94 -23.17 -10.73
CA HIS A 28 10.25 -23.11 -10.07
C HIS A 28 10.10 -22.54 -8.66
N THR A 29 10.57 -23.29 -7.67
CA THR A 29 10.46 -22.94 -6.23
C THR A 29 11.15 -21.63 -5.87
N TRP A 30 12.21 -21.24 -6.58
CA TRP A 30 12.90 -19.98 -6.34
C TRP A 30 11.99 -18.75 -6.57
N ILE A 31 10.98 -18.84 -7.44
CA ILE A 31 10.01 -17.76 -7.67
C ILE A 31 9.22 -17.50 -6.38
N SER A 32 8.73 -18.56 -5.73
CA SER A 32 8.02 -18.45 -4.44
C SER A 32 8.93 -17.87 -3.34
N TRP A 33 10.21 -18.24 -3.32
CA TRP A 33 11.20 -17.65 -2.41
C TRP A 33 11.40 -16.16 -2.65
N CYS A 34 11.51 -15.71 -3.90
CA CYS A 34 11.63 -14.29 -4.23
C CYS A 34 10.40 -13.50 -3.77
N ILE A 35 9.19 -14.01 -3.98
CA ILE A 35 7.95 -13.36 -3.54
C ILE A 35 7.88 -13.33 -2.00
N LEU A 36 8.26 -14.42 -1.33
CA LEU A 36 8.35 -14.47 0.13
C LEU A 36 9.31 -13.41 0.68
N LEU A 37 10.51 -13.31 0.12
CA LEU A 37 11.50 -12.32 0.54
C LEU A 37 11.01 -10.89 0.29
N ALA A 38 10.31 -10.65 -0.82
CA ALA A 38 9.70 -9.35 -1.11
C ALA A 38 8.64 -8.98 -0.05
N TYR A 39 7.75 -9.91 0.32
CA TYR A 39 6.79 -9.68 1.40
C TYR A 39 7.45 -9.44 2.76
N LEU A 40 8.51 -10.18 3.09
CA LEU A 40 9.25 -9.96 4.32
C LEU A 40 9.94 -8.60 4.35
N ALA A 41 10.48 -8.14 3.22
CA ALA A 41 11.08 -6.80 3.12
C ALA A 41 10.04 -5.70 3.40
N VAL A 42 8.86 -5.77 2.78
CA VAL A 42 7.77 -4.81 3.03
C VAL A 42 7.28 -4.89 4.47
N PHE A 43 7.18 -6.09 5.05
CA PHE A 43 6.84 -6.24 6.46
C PHE A 43 7.85 -5.51 7.37
N VAL A 44 9.15 -5.66 7.12
CA VAL A 44 10.20 -4.98 7.89
C VAL A 44 10.10 -3.46 7.72
N GLU A 45 9.80 -2.96 6.51
CA GLU A 45 9.52 -1.54 6.29
C GLU A 45 8.31 -1.07 7.13
N GLY A 46 7.23 -1.86 7.16
CA GLY A 46 6.04 -1.60 7.97
C GLY A 46 6.34 -1.53 9.46
N VAL A 47 7.11 -2.48 10.01
CA VAL A 47 7.55 -2.47 11.41
C VAL A 47 8.42 -1.25 11.72
N ALA A 48 9.36 -0.92 10.84
CA ALA A 48 10.22 0.25 11.02
C ALA A 48 9.44 1.57 10.97
N LEU A 49 8.39 1.65 10.15
CA LEU A 49 7.48 2.79 10.10
C LEU A 49 6.57 2.86 11.33
N LEU A 50 6.09 1.71 11.81
CA LEU A 50 5.22 1.63 12.99
C LEU A 50 5.97 2.01 14.27
N ALA A 51 7.24 1.62 14.38
CA ALA A 51 8.12 1.96 15.49
C ALA A 51 8.57 3.43 15.51
N ASN A 52 8.12 4.25 14.55
CA ASN A 52 8.43 5.67 14.54
C ASN A 52 7.51 6.41 15.52
N ASP A 53 8.10 7.19 16.43
CA ASP A 53 7.37 7.96 17.43
C ASP A 53 6.68 9.21 16.85
N HIS A 54 7.04 9.62 15.63
CA HIS A 54 6.56 10.83 14.98
C HIS A 54 5.88 10.52 13.64
N TYR A 55 4.56 10.71 13.60
CA TYR A 55 3.74 10.57 12.39
C TYR A 55 3.46 11.93 11.74
N GLY A 56 4.51 12.69 11.42
CA GLY A 56 4.44 13.97 10.73
C GLY A 56 4.66 13.85 9.21
N PRO A 57 4.67 14.98 8.48
CA PRO A 57 4.88 15.02 7.03
C PRO A 57 6.17 14.33 6.55
N GLU A 58 7.20 14.31 7.40
CA GLU A 58 8.50 13.71 7.16
C GLU A 58 8.47 12.19 6.94
N ILE A 59 7.46 11.49 7.46
CA ILE A 59 7.33 10.04 7.28
C ILE A 59 6.69 9.67 5.93
N LEU A 60 5.95 10.61 5.32
CA LEU A 60 5.13 10.34 4.13
C LEU A 60 5.93 9.81 2.94
N PRO A 61 7.14 10.30 2.60
CA PRO A 61 7.92 9.73 1.51
C PRO A 61 8.25 8.26 1.73
N ARG A 62 8.57 7.87 2.97
CA ARG A 62 8.88 6.48 3.33
C ARG A 62 7.64 5.59 3.31
N VAL A 63 6.52 6.09 3.82
CA VAL A 63 5.22 5.40 3.72
C VAL A 63 4.86 5.20 2.25
N SER A 64 5.03 6.22 1.42
CA SER A 64 4.76 6.14 -0.01
C SER A 64 5.59 5.07 -0.68
N ALA A 65 6.91 5.07 -0.46
CA ALA A 65 7.82 4.07 -1.02
C ALA A 65 7.41 2.64 -0.63
N ALA A 66 7.14 2.39 0.66
CA ALA A 66 6.73 1.07 1.13
C ALA A 66 5.38 0.61 0.54
N GLN A 67 4.42 1.54 0.41
CA GLN A 67 3.13 1.28 -0.26
C GLN A 67 3.33 0.94 -1.75
N PHE A 68 4.24 1.63 -2.44
CA PHE A 68 4.61 1.31 -3.82
C PHE A 68 5.28 -0.06 -3.93
N HIS A 69 6.15 -0.45 -2.99
CA HIS A 69 6.74 -1.79 -2.96
C HIS A 69 5.66 -2.86 -2.82
N LEU A 70 4.72 -2.70 -1.88
CA LEU A 70 3.60 -3.64 -1.70
C LEU A 70 2.72 -3.73 -2.96
N CYS A 71 2.32 -2.59 -3.52
CA CYS A 71 1.52 -2.55 -4.74
C CYS A 71 2.23 -3.22 -5.92
N SER A 72 3.55 -3.08 -6.02
CA SER A 72 4.36 -3.71 -7.07
C SER A 72 4.35 -5.23 -6.96
N ILE A 73 4.45 -5.76 -5.73
CA ILE A 73 4.30 -7.21 -5.47
C ILE A 73 2.91 -7.66 -5.90
N TYR A 74 1.87 -6.92 -5.51
CA TYR A 74 0.49 -7.28 -5.85
C TYR A 74 0.22 -7.29 -7.36
N VAL A 75 0.70 -6.29 -8.09
CA VAL A 75 0.60 -6.24 -9.55
C VAL A 75 1.36 -7.40 -10.19
N LEU A 76 2.56 -7.72 -9.69
CA LEU A 76 3.35 -8.84 -10.16
C LEU A 76 2.62 -10.17 -9.95
N GLU A 77 2.06 -10.41 -8.76
CA GLU A 77 1.30 -11.64 -8.49
C GLU A 77 0.06 -11.77 -9.36
N VAL A 78 -0.68 -10.68 -9.60
CA VAL A 78 -1.81 -10.66 -10.54
C VAL A 78 -1.34 -11.00 -11.95
N ALA A 79 -0.21 -10.45 -12.40
CA ALA A 79 0.35 -10.76 -13.71
C ALA A 79 0.78 -12.23 -13.83
N ILE A 80 1.39 -12.81 -12.78
CA ILE A 80 1.77 -14.23 -12.73
C ILE A 80 0.53 -15.14 -12.72
N ALA A 81 -0.53 -14.74 -12.01
CA ALA A 81 -1.77 -15.50 -11.92
C ALA A 81 -2.59 -15.46 -13.22
N LEU A 82 -2.59 -14.33 -13.94
CA LEU A 82 -3.31 -14.18 -15.20
C LEU A 82 -2.52 -14.68 -16.41
N GLY A 83 -1.19 -14.61 -16.37
CA GLY A 83 -0.32 -15.11 -17.44
C GLY A 83 -0.06 -16.62 -17.28
N PRO A 84 1.02 -17.04 -16.60
CA PRO A 84 1.33 -18.45 -16.37
C PRO A 84 0.28 -19.26 -15.58
N GLY A 85 -0.65 -18.63 -14.87
CA GLY A 85 -1.64 -19.34 -14.04
C GLY A 85 -1.07 -19.81 -12.70
N TRP A 86 -0.08 -19.10 -12.15
CA TRP A 86 0.60 -19.50 -10.91
C TRP A 86 0.28 -18.58 -9.73
N CYS A 87 0.44 -19.11 -8.51
CA CYS A 87 0.35 -18.35 -7.27
C CYS A 87 1.35 -18.91 -6.25
N ALA A 88 2.23 -18.06 -5.69
CA ALA A 88 3.19 -18.49 -4.67
C ALA A 88 2.51 -18.99 -3.39
N MET A 89 1.30 -18.50 -3.12
CA MET A 89 0.45 -18.91 -2.00
C MET A 89 -0.40 -20.16 -2.31
N SER A 90 -0.16 -20.85 -3.43
CA SER A 90 -0.84 -22.11 -3.78
C SER A 90 -0.34 -23.27 -2.91
N PRO A 91 -1.21 -24.24 -2.55
CA PRO A 91 -2.66 -24.28 -2.78
C PRO A 91 -3.43 -23.36 -1.84
N GLY A 92 -4.64 -22.96 -2.25
CA GLY A 92 -5.57 -22.22 -1.38
C GLY A 92 -6.13 -20.92 -1.95
N TRP A 93 -5.65 -20.45 -3.11
CA TRP A 93 -6.12 -19.25 -3.79
C TRP A 93 -6.61 -19.55 -5.21
N THR A 94 -7.74 -18.97 -5.58
CA THR A 94 -8.23 -18.88 -6.96
C THR A 94 -7.80 -17.54 -7.59
N SER A 95 -7.78 -17.45 -8.92
CA SER A 95 -7.51 -16.18 -9.62
C SER A 95 -8.50 -15.09 -9.22
N GLY A 96 -9.78 -15.43 -9.04
CA GLY A 96 -10.82 -14.49 -8.63
C GLY A 96 -10.56 -13.94 -7.23
N GLU A 97 -10.19 -14.80 -6.27
CA GLU A 97 -9.84 -14.36 -4.91
C GLU A 97 -8.60 -13.46 -4.91
N LEU A 98 -7.57 -13.82 -5.67
CA LEU A 98 -6.35 -13.02 -5.79
C LEU A 98 -6.66 -11.62 -6.36
N ILE A 99 -7.41 -11.55 -7.46
CA ILE A 99 -7.78 -10.29 -8.10
C ILE A 99 -8.63 -9.44 -7.14
N ALA A 100 -9.62 -10.05 -6.48
CA ALA A 100 -10.49 -9.36 -5.53
C ALA A 100 -9.75 -8.82 -4.30
N HIS A 101 -8.61 -9.41 -3.95
CA HIS A 101 -7.76 -8.95 -2.86
C HIS A 101 -6.77 -7.86 -3.32
N HIS A 102 -6.00 -8.15 -4.37
CA HIS A 102 -4.83 -7.35 -4.78
C HIS A 102 -5.22 -6.08 -5.56
N VAL A 103 -6.19 -6.19 -6.48
CA VAL A 103 -6.52 -5.10 -7.42
C VAL A 103 -7.25 -3.94 -6.73
N PRO A 104 -8.32 -4.16 -5.93
CA PRO A 104 -9.01 -3.06 -5.25
C PRO A 104 -8.11 -2.29 -4.30
N TYR A 105 -7.22 -2.99 -3.59
CA TYR A 105 -6.24 -2.36 -2.71
C TYR A 105 -5.28 -1.49 -3.52
N THR A 106 -4.63 -2.04 -4.55
CA THR A 106 -3.67 -1.31 -5.39
C THR A 106 -4.34 -0.07 -5.99
N PHE A 107 -5.55 -0.22 -6.52
CA PHE A 107 -6.31 0.90 -7.07
C PHE A 107 -6.60 1.98 -6.01
N THR A 108 -7.07 1.59 -4.83
CA THR A 108 -7.36 2.50 -3.72
C THR A 108 -6.12 3.28 -3.29
N VAL A 109 -4.97 2.62 -3.17
CA VAL A 109 -3.71 3.26 -2.81
C VAL A 109 -3.28 4.25 -3.89
N MET A 110 -3.29 3.85 -5.16
CA MET A 110 -2.95 4.74 -6.28
C MET A 110 -3.89 5.96 -6.34
N LEU A 111 -5.19 5.76 -6.11
CA LEU A 111 -6.16 6.85 -6.06
C LEU A 111 -5.88 7.79 -4.88
N CYS A 112 -5.54 7.25 -3.71
CA CYS A 112 -5.18 8.04 -2.53
C CYS A 112 -3.98 8.96 -2.81
N PHE A 113 -2.94 8.44 -3.49
CA PHE A 113 -1.78 9.22 -3.91
C PHE A 113 -2.12 10.23 -5.01
N ALA A 114 -2.89 9.84 -6.03
CA ALA A 114 -3.32 10.73 -7.11
C ALA A 114 -4.14 11.93 -6.60
N LEU A 115 -4.95 11.72 -5.56
CA LEU A 115 -5.75 12.77 -4.91
C LEU A 115 -4.99 13.50 -3.78
N ASN A 116 -3.71 13.19 -3.58
CA ASN A 116 -2.86 13.73 -2.51
C ASN A 116 -3.48 13.60 -1.10
N GLN A 117 -4.19 12.49 -0.82
CA GLN A 117 -4.89 12.26 0.44
C GLN A 117 -4.12 11.36 1.42
N GLN A 118 -2.94 10.86 1.05
CA GLN A 118 -2.13 9.92 1.84
C GLN A 118 -1.83 10.43 3.26
N HIS A 119 -1.67 11.74 3.44
CA HIS A 119 -1.39 12.36 4.73
C HIS A 119 -2.53 12.19 5.75
N LYS A 120 -3.77 12.03 5.29
CA LYS A 120 -4.93 11.76 6.17
C LYS A 120 -4.98 10.31 6.60
N TRP A 121 -4.44 9.41 5.77
CA TRP A 121 -4.53 7.96 5.93
C TRP A 121 -3.21 7.32 6.33
N THR A 122 -2.22 8.11 6.78
CA THR A 122 -0.86 7.65 7.10
C THR A 122 -0.85 6.43 8.02
N LEU A 123 -1.61 6.47 9.11
CA LEU A 123 -1.59 5.39 10.10
C LEU A 123 -2.23 4.09 9.55
N PRO A 124 -3.43 4.11 8.95
CA PRO A 124 -3.96 2.95 8.22
C PRO A 124 -2.98 2.40 7.18
N LEU A 125 -2.36 3.28 6.37
CA LEU A 125 -1.37 2.86 5.37
C LEU A 125 -0.18 2.14 6.03
N VAL A 126 0.35 2.66 7.14
CA VAL A 126 1.44 1.99 7.88
C VAL A 126 1.00 0.63 8.42
N VAL A 127 -0.19 0.51 9.00
CA VAL A 127 -0.67 -0.76 9.56
C VAL A 127 -0.91 -1.80 8.46
N VAL A 128 -1.36 -1.41 7.26
CA VAL A 128 -1.51 -2.35 6.14
C VAL A 128 -0.17 -2.99 5.76
N LEU A 129 0.97 -2.30 5.93
CA LEU A 129 2.29 -2.88 5.66
C LEU A 129 2.66 -4.05 6.59
N LEU A 130 1.81 -4.38 7.57
CA LEU A 130 1.94 -5.59 8.39
C LEU A 130 1.27 -6.81 7.72
N THR A 131 0.26 -6.63 6.86
CA THR A 131 -0.41 -7.74 6.17
C THR A 131 0.51 -8.62 5.32
N PRO A 132 1.61 -8.11 4.70
CA PRO A 132 2.60 -8.94 4.01
C PRO A 132 3.13 -10.14 4.79
N LEU A 133 3.28 -10.05 6.13
CA LEU A 133 3.73 -11.20 6.90
C LEU A 133 2.71 -12.33 6.88
N ASN A 134 1.42 -12.02 6.85
CA ASN A 134 0.36 -13.02 6.76
C ASN A 134 0.44 -13.77 5.41
N GLU A 135 0.67 -13.05 4.31
CA GLU A 135 0.87 -13.64 2.98
C GLU A 135 2.19 -14.43 2.90
N GLY A 136 3.27 -13.91 3.48
CA GLY A 136 4.53 -14.62 3.62
C GLY A 136 4.39 -15.94 4.38
N LEU A 137 3.55 -15.98 5.43
CA LEU A 137 3.23 -17.22 6.13
C LEU A 137 2.43 -18.21 5.27
N PHE A 138 1.58 -17.76 4.33
CA PHE A 138 0.96 -18.66 3.35
C PHE A 138 2.01 -19.29 2.43
N ILE A 139 2.96 -18.49 1.93
CA ILE A 139 4.03 -18.98 1.05
C ILE A 139 4.99 -19.90 1.80
N ALA A 140 5.33 -19.60 3.06
CA ALA A 140 6.16 -20.49 3.88
C ALA A 140 5.50 -21.87 4.04
N ASN A 141 4.18 -21.91 4.26
CA ASN A 141 3.43 -23.16 4.32
C ASN A 141 3.46 -23.92 2.97
N SER A 142 3.34 -23.23 1.83
CA SER A 142 3.43 -23.89 0.51
C SER A 142 4.82 -24.43 0.22
N LEU A 143 5.85 -23.81 0.78
CA LEU A 143 7.25 -24.26 0.74
C LEU A 143 7.58 -25.39 1.74
N GLY A 144 6.59 -25.89 2.50
CA GLY A 144 6.76 -27.05 3.38
C GLY A 144 7.04 -26.72 4.85
N ALA A 145 6.78 -25.49 5.29
CA ALA A 145 6.92 -25.14 6.69
C ALA A 145 5.91 -25.90 7.61
N PRO A 146 6.23 -26.10 8.91
CA PRO A 146 5.43 -26.95 9.79
C PRO A 146 4.02 -26.39 10.06
N GLY A 147 3.05 -27.29 10.22
CA GLY A 147 1.63 -26.96 10.33
C GLY A 147 1.21 -26.10 11.53
N THR A 148 2.07 -25.93 12.54
CA THR A 148 1.86 -25.02 13.67
C THR A 148 1.69 -23.56 13.22
N GLN A 149 2.25 -23.21 12.06
CA GLN A 149 2.14 -21.88 11.48
C GLN A 149 0.70 -21.48 11.13
N ARG A 150 -0.22 -22.44 10.91
CA ARG A 150 -1.63 -22.12 10.58
C ARG A 150 -2.34 -21.39 11.72
N ALA A 151 -2.08 -21.80 12.97
CA ALA A 151 -2.67 -21.16 14.15
C ALA A 151 -2.10 -19.76 14.37
N VAL A 152 -0.77 -19.65 14.28
CA VAL A 152 -0.04 -18.36 14.39
C VAL A 152 -0.52 -17.38 13.32
N ARG A 153 -0.63 -17.83 12.07
CA ARG A 153 -1.13 -17.02 10.95
C ARG A 153 -2.53 -16.48 11.22
N ARG A 154 -3.46 -17.33 11.70
CA ARG A 154 -4.84 -16.89 11.99
C ARG A 154 -4.87 -15.86 13.12
N ALA A 155 -4.13 -16.10 14.19
CA ALA A 155 -4.03 -15.15 15.30
C ALA A 155 -3.43 -13.82 14.83
N TYR A 156 -2.33 -13.86 14.08
CA TYR A 156 -1.67 -12.70 13.51
C TYR A 156 -2.59 -11.90 12.57
N GLY A 157 -3.20 -12.57 11.59
CA GLY A 157 -4.13 -11.94 10.65
C GLY A 157 -5.31 -11.29 11.37
N PHE A 158 -5.88 -11.95 12.38
CA PHE A 158 -6.93 -11.35 13.21
C PHE A 158 -6.43 -10.10 13.93
N SER A 159 -5.25 -10.13 14.56
CA SER A 159 -4.67 -8.97 15.24
C SER A 159 -4.44 -7.78 14.29
N VAL A 160 -3.93 -8.03 13.08
CA VAL A 160 -3.73 -6.98 12.08
C VAL A 160 -5.06 -6.38 11.63
N ILE A 161 -6.09 -7.19 11.37
CA ILE A 161 -7.43 -6.69 11.01
C ILE A 161 -8.03 -5.84 12.13
N VAL A 162 -7.93 -6.28 13.39
CA VAL A 162 -8.41 -5.49 14.54
C VAL A 162 -7.67 -4.15 14.62
N LEU A 163 -6.35 -4.15 14.40
CA LEU A 163 -5.55 -2.93 14.41
C LEU A 163 -5.93 -2.00 13.24
N LEU A 164 -6.17 -2.54 12.04
CA LEU A 164 -6.66 -1.77 10.89
C LEU A 164 -8.00 -1.11 11.20
N ILE A 165 -8.98 -1.87 11.69
CA ILE A 165 -10.29 -1.33 12.07
C ILE A 165 -10.15 -0.21 13.11
N ALA A 166 -9.33 -0.40 14.14
CA ALA A 166 -9.12 0.61 15.18
C ALA A 166 -8.49 1.90 14.61
N THR A 167 -7.49 1.76 13.73
CA THR A 167 -6.82 2.91 13.11
C THR A 167 -7.68 3.62 12.06
N GLU A 168 -8.48 2.88 11.30
CA GLU A 168 -9.46 3.44 10.35
C GLU A 168 -10.56 4.19 11.08
N ILE A 169 -11.17 3.62 12.13
CA ILE A 169 -12.21 4.29 12.94
C ILE A 169 -11.65 5.59 13.51
N ARG A 170 -10.46 5.56 14.12
CA ARG A 170 -9.81 6.76 14.66
C ARG A 170 -9.57 7.82 13.57
N THR A 171 -9.10 7.40 12.40
CA THR A 171 -8.83 8.30 11.28
C THR A 171 -10.12 8.92 10.75
N TRP A 172 -11.16 8.09 10.56
CA TRP A 172 -12.46 8.53 10.09
C TRP A 172 -13.10 9.55 11.04
N ILE A 173 -13.07 9.30 12.36
CA ILE A 173 -13.56 10.26 13.36
C ILE A 173 -12.83 11.60 13.23
N LYS A 174 -11.49 11.59 13.14
CA LYS A 174 -10.70 12.82 12.99
C LYS A 174 -11.04 13.60 11.72
N VAL A 175 -11.16 12.90 10.59
CA VAL A 175 -11.50 13.52 9.30
C VAL A 175 -12.91 14.11 9.34
N MET A 176 -13.87 13.41 9.96
CA MET A 176 -15.23 13.92 10.15
C MET A 176 -15.25 15.14 11.06
N GLN A 177 -14.55 15.13 12.19
CA GLN A 177 -14.43 16.29 13.07
C GLN A 177 -13.90 17.53 12.33
N GLN A 178 -12.81 17.39 11.57
CA GLN A 178 -12.26 18.47 10.75
C GLN A 178 -13.27 18.98 9.70
N HIS A 179 -14.04 18.08 9.09
CA HIS A 179 -15.06 18.44 8.13
C HIS A 179 -16.19 19.25 8.79
N TRP A 180 -16.70 18.79 9.94
CA TRP A 180 -17.74 19.47 10.70
C TRP A 180 -17.29 20.84 11.20
N GLU A 181 -16.05 20.99 11.65
CA GLU A 181 -15.46 22.28 12.07
C GLU A 181 -15.30 23.25 10.90
N SER A 182 -15.07 22.76 9.68
CA SER A 182 -14.96 23.58 8.47
C SER A 182 -16.31 24.00 7.88
N LEU A 183 -17.39 23.30 8.22
CA LEU A 183 -18.73 23.51 7.65
C LEU A 183 -19.30 24.92 7.91
N PRO A 184 -19.18 25.52 9.13
CA PRO A 184 -19.66 26.87 9.39
C PRO A 184 -18.93 27.93 8.56
N ILE A 185 -17.64 27.74 8.28
CA ILE A 185 -16.83 28.68 7.48
C ILE A 185 -17.29 28.66 6.02
N VAL A 186 -17.57 27.48 5.48
CA VAL A 186 -18.10 27.30 4.12
C VAL A 186 -19.52 27.84 4.00
N LEU A 187 -20.40 27.55 4.98
CA LEU A 187 -21.79 28.01 5.00
C LEU A 187 -21.92 29.51 5.23
N ALA A 188 -20.99 30.14 5.95
CA ALA A 188 -20.93 31.58 6.14
C ALA A 188 -20.50 32.34 4.86
N GLY A 189 -20.22 31.65 3.75
CA GLY A 189 -19.76 32.28 2.51
C GLY A 189 -18.38 32.92 2.62
N ILE A 190 -17.65 32.67 3.72
CA ILE A 190 -16.26 33.08 3.89
C ILE A 190 -15.42 32.08 3.10
N VAL A 191 -15.49 32.16 1.77
CA VAL A 191 -14.52 31.51 0.89
C VAL A 191 -13.22 32.26 1.13
N PRO A 192 -12.17 31.67 1.75
CA PRO A 192 -10.85 32.23 1.62
C PRO A 192 -10.49 31.96 0.17
N THR A 193 -10.77 32.93 -0.70
CA THR A 193 -10.29 32.88 -2.07
C THR A 193 -8.79 32.66 -1.97
N ARG A 194 -8.30 31.52 -2.47
CA ARG A 194 -6.87 31.19 -2.59
C ARG A 194 -6.06 32.28 -3.32
N ARG A 195 -6.75 33.29 -3.89
CA ARG A 195 -6.22 34.54 -4.44
C ARG A 195 -5.76 35.58 -3.39
N GLN A 196 -6.20 35.53 -2.12
CA GLN A 196 -5.76 36.53 -1.13
C GLN A 196 -4.26 36.39 -0.78
N CYS A 197 -3.70 35.18 -0.84
CA CYS A 197 -2.27 34.98 -0.57
C CYS A 197 -1.35 35.49 -1.70
N LEU A 198 -1.91 35.81 -2.89
CA LEU A 198 -1.15 36.38 -4.00
C LEU A 198 -1.25 37.91 -4.08
N ILE A 199 -2.21 38.53 -3.37
CA ILE A 199 -2.38 39.99 -3.38
C ILE A 199 -1.54 40.65 -2.28
N ASP A 200 -1.32 39.99 -1.14
CA ASP A 200 -0.45 40.54 -0.08
C ASP A 200 1.05 40.57 -0.43
N VAL A 201 1.46 39.89 -1.51
CA VAL A 201 2.83 39.97 -2.06
C VAL A 201 2.98 41.16 -3.02
N VAL A 202 1.88 41.67 -3.60
CA VAL A 202 1.93 42.73 -4.62
C VAL A 202 1.61 44.12 -4.05
N SER A 203 1.08 44.22 -2.83
CA SER A 203 0.65 45.49 -2.22
C SER A 203 1.55 46.03 -1.10
N ARG A 204 2.69 45.40 -0.78
CA ARG A 204 3.70 46.03 0.08
C ARG A 204 4.66 46.90 -0.74
N PRO A 205 4.64 48.23 -0.59
CA PRO A 205 5.74 49.05 -1.05
C PRO A 205 6.98 48.64 -0.26
N THR A 206 8.01 48.26 -0.99
CA THR A 206 9.33 47.88 -0.52
C THR A 206 9.89 48.93 0.44
N GLY A 207 9.87 48.60 1.73
CA GLY A 207 10.68 49.19 2.78
C GLY A 207 11.32 48.05 3.57
N PHE A 208 12.52 47.67 3.12
CA PHE A 208 13.50 46.77 3.75
C PHE A 208 13.33 45.23 3.66
N PRO A 209 14.41 44.52 3.25
CA PRO A 209 14.42 43.08 3.09
C PRO A 209 14.80 42.37 4.40
N CYS A 210 13.96 41.44 4.84
CA CYS A 210 14.40 40.37 5.73
C CYS A 210 15.09 39.30 4.87
N HIS A 211 16.41 39.16 5.06
CA HIS A 211 17.20 38.05 4.54
C HIS A 211 16.64 36.71 5.04
N LEU A 212 16.04 35.92 4.14
CA LEU A 212 15.96 34.47 4.24
C LEU A 212 16.12 33.85 2.84
N LEU A 213 17.25 33.16 2.69
CA LEU A 213 17.57 32.04 1.79
C LEU A 213 17.69 32.27 0.27
N PRO A 214 18.83 31.88 -0.35
CA PRO A 214 18.92 31.75 -1.80
C PRO A 214 18.27 30.43 -2.25
N LEU A 215 17.16 30.57 -2.98
CA LEU A 215 16.70 29.63 -4.01
C LEU A 215 17.75 29.60 -5.13
N GLN A 216 18.62 28.60 -5.14
CA GLN A 216 19.32 28.20 -6.34
C GLN A 216 18.54 27.09 -7.05
N ALA A 217 18.45 27.24 -8.36
CA ALA A 217 18.07 26.24 -9.37
C ALA A 217 16.57 26.00 -9.59
N ALA A 218 15.87 27.03 -10.06
CA ALA A 218 14.77 26.86 -11.01
C ALA A 218 14.99 27.78 -12.22
N SER A 219 16.06 27.52 -12.97
CA SER A 219 16.32 28.11 -14.28
C SER A 219 17.01 27.08 -15.18
N ARG A 220 16.21 26.28 -15.89
CA ARG A 220 16.61 25.68 -17.17
C ARG A 220 15.37 25.33 -17.98
N LEU A 221 15.23 26.07 -19.08
CA LEU A 221 14.58 25.70 -20.34
C LEU A 221 13.05 25.81 -20.42
N GLN A 222 12.55 27.04 -20.39
CA GLN A 222 11.52 27.49 -21.34
C GLN A 222 12.17 28.47 -22.31
N GLY A 223 12.35 28.02 -23.55
CA GLY A 223 12.84 28.85 -24.64
C GLY A 223 12.58 28.12 -25.94
N ILE A 224 11.47 28.46 -26.58
CA ILE A 224 11.22 28.49 -28.04
C ILE A 224 9.76 28.98 -28.16
N ASN A 225 9.60 30.27 -28.46
CA ASN A 225 8.48 30.87 -29.20
C ASN A 225 8.64 32.40 -29.15
N ASP A 226 9.49 32.93 -30.04
CA ASP A 226 9.48 34.36 -30.38
C ASP A 226 9.38 34.51 -31.91
N PRO A 227 8.22 34.92 -32.46
CA PRO A 227 8.03 35.05 -33.89
C PRO A 227 8.32 36.47 -34.43
N ARG A 228 9.16 37.30 -33.78
CA ARG A 228 9.35 38.71 -34.20
C ARG A 228 10.79 39.19 -34.42
N ARG A 229 11.68 38.35 -34.97
CA ARG A 229 13.00 38.82 -35.45
C ARG A 229 13.32 38.34 -36.87
N CYS A 230 12.64 38.95 -37.84
CA CYS A 230 13.11 39.07 -39.23
C CYS A 230 13.04 40.55 -39.60
N CYS A 231 14.19 41.23 -39.64
CA CYS A 231 14.55 42.37 -40.48
C CYS A 231 15.84 43.02 -39.94
N ILE A 232 16.76 43.27 -40.88
CA ILE A 232 18.13 43.82 -40.78
C ILE A 232 19.20 42.79 -40.44
#